data_AF-A0A9R1L706-F1
#
_entry.id   AF-A0A9R1L706-F1
#
_cell.length_a   1.000
_cell.length_b   1.000
_cell.length_c   1.000
_cell.angle_alpha   90.00
_cell.angle_beta   90.00
_cell.angle_gamma   90.00
#
_symmetry.space_group_name_H-M   'P 1'
#
loop_
_entity.id
_entity.type
_entity.pdbx_description
1 polymer ?
#
loop_
_entity_poly.entity_id
_entity_poly.type
_entity_poly.pdbx_seq_one_letter_code
_entity_poly.pdbx_strand_id
1 'polypeptide(L)'
;MDARRVGGRIAAARRALTGALPLPVRITNGLAMVSLVLSSCDLLRLCSDPGRPLRFPLGGREFATVVCQLASVVYLLSLFAVPFAQPASARREEGQDGSRRSPAAVAPAPMPDCPDDGDEEIVAAVVSGELPSHRLESRLRDCRRAARLRREALRRMTGRGVEGLPFEGMDYEAILGQCCEMPVGYVQLPVGVAGPLLLDGRDYHVPMATTEGCLVASVNRGCRAIAASGGAFSVLLRDAMSRAPAVKLPSAKRAAELKMFLEAPANFEELAAVFNKSSRFGRLQGIQCALAGRNLYMRFTCSTGDAMGMNMVSKGVENVLGYLRNNFPDMDVISISGNYCSDKKATAVNWIEGRGKSVVCEATIKGRVVQSVLKTTVEKLVELNIIKNLAGSAVAGALGGFNAHASNIVTALFIATGQDPAQNVESSQCITMLEAVNEGKDLHISVTMPSIEVGTIGGGTSLTSQAACLNLLGVKGPNHGSPGANARLLATIVAGSVLAGELSLLAALAAGQLVKSHMKYNRSSKDVANSAS
;
A
#
# COMPACT_ATOMS: atom_id res chain seq x y z
N MET A 1 -5.48 2.89 34.23
CA MET A 1 -6.63 1.99 34.51
C MET A 1 -6.45 0.73 33.68
N ASP A 2 -6.40 -0.41 34.34
CA ASP A 2 -5.80 -1.66 33.86
C ASP A 2 -6.73 -2.45 32.91
N ALA A 3 -6.33 -2.65 31.65
CA ALA A 3 -7.14 -3.31 30.61
C ALA A 3 -7.56 -4.76 31.00
N ARG A 4 -6.79 -5.41 31.89
CA ARG A 4 -7.11 -6.74 32.43
C ARG A 4 -8.32 -6.73 33.37
N ARG A 5 -8.56 -5.63 34.11
CA ARG A 5 -9.74 -5.51 35.00
C ARG A 5 -11.05 -5.33 34.21
N VAL A 6 -10.99 -4.77 33.01
CA VAL A 6 -12.15 -4.61 32.13
C VAL A 6 -12.56 -5.94 31.51
N GLY A 7 -11.60 -6.73 31.00
CA GLY A 7 -11.87 -8.06 30.45
C GLY A 7 -12.49 -9.04 31.46
N GLY A 8 -12.02 -9.02 32.72
CA GLY A 8 -12.58 -9.84 33.79
C GLY A 8 -14.03 -9.48 34.15
N ARG A 9 -14.38 -8.18 34.11
CA ARG A 9 -15.76 -7.71 34.37
C ARG A 9 -16.71 -8.06 33.23
N ILE A 10 -16.25 -8.04 31.98
CA ILE A 10 -17.02 -8.47 30.80
C ILE A 10 -17.28 -9.98 30.84
N ALA A 11 -16.29 -10.79 31.22
CA ALA A 11 -16.46 -12.24 31.37
C ALA A 11 -17.43 -12.61 32.51
N ALA A 12 -17.42 -11.86 33.62
CA ALA A 12 -18.37 -12.03 34.73
C ALA A 12 -19.80 -11.64 34.34
N ALA A 13 -19.96 -10.52 33.61
CA ALA A 13 -21.26 -10.09 33.07
C ALA A 13 -21.83 -11.12 32.08
N ARG A 14 -20.98 -11.71 31.22
CA ARG A 14 -21.39 -12.79 30.32
C ARG A 14 -21.90 -14.02 31.09
N ARG A 15 -21.22 -14.46 32.15
CA ARG A 15 -21.70 -15.60 32.97
C ARG A 15 -23.03 -15.31 33.66
N ALA A 16 -23.24 -14.08 34.12
CA ALA A 16 -24.52 -13.67 34.72
C ALA A 16 -25.66 -13.65 33.68
N LEU A 17 -25.40 -13.25 32.43
CA LEU A 17 -26.38 -13.22 31.34
C LEU A 17 -26.65 -14.59 30.72
N THR A 18 -25.65 -15.46 30.59
CA THR A 18 -25.81 -16.81 30.03
C THR A 18 -26.29 -17.84 31.04
N GLY A 19 -26.15 -17.56 32.34
CA GLY A 19 -26.54 -18.49 33.42
C GLY A 19 -28.04 -18.49 33.75
N ALA A 20 -28.84 -17.58 33.18
CA ALA A 20 -30.22 -17.36 33.64
C ALA A 20 -31.32 -17.96 32.75
N LEU A 21 -31.05 -18.44 31.52
CA LEU A 21 -32.05 -19.10 30.66
C LEU A 21 -31.36 -20.08 29.68
N PRO A 22 -31.81 -21.35 29.56
CA PRO A 22 -31.23 -22.32 28.64
C PRO A 22 -31.85 -22.13 27.24
N LEU A 23 -31.59 -20.98 26.61
CA LEU A 23 -32.01 -20.73 25.23
C LEU A 23 -30.85 -21.03 24.26
N PRO A 24 -31.08 -21.77 23.17
CA PRO A 24 -30.07 -21.97 22.12
C PRO A 24 -29.50 -20.65 21.61
N VAL A 25 -28.19 -20.60 21.35
CA VAL A 25 -27.45 -19.40 20.92
C VAL A 25 -28.07 -18.73 19.68
N ARG A 26 -28.68 -19.51 18.79
CA ARG A 26 -29.41 -18.98 17.62
C ARG A 26 -30.62 -18.14 18.01
N ILE A 27 -31.33 -18.54 19.07
CA ILE A 27 -32.51 -17.82 19.57
C ILE A 27 -32.08 -16.54 20.29
N THR A 28 -31.06 -16.61 21.15
CA THR A 28 -30.56 -15.41 21.86
C THR A 28 -29.95 -14.39 20.90
N ASN A 29 -29.24 -14.82 19.86
CA ASN A 29 -28.74 -13.93 18.81
C ASN A 29 -29.88 -13.32 17.98
N GLY A 30 -30.90 -14.11 17.64
CA GLY A 30 -32.10 -13.63 16.95
C GLY A 30 -32.83 -12.55 17.76
N LEU A 31 -33.06 -12.81 19.06
CA LEU A 31 -33.69 -11.84 19.96
C LEU A 31 -32.86 -10.56 20.12
N ALA A 32 -31.54 -10.67 20.22
CA ALA A 32 -30.65 -9.50 20.32
C ALA A 32 -30.66 -8.65 19.04
N MET A 33 -30.70 -9.27 17.86
CA MET A 33 -30.81 -8.57 16.58
C MET A 33 -32.17 -7.89 16.41
N VAL A 34 -33.26 -8.57 16.74
CA VAL A 34 -34.61 -7.99 16.69
C VAL A 34 -34.72 -6.82 17.67
N SER A 35 -34.23 -6.99 18.90
CA SER A 35 -34.19 -5.93 19.91
C SER A 35 -33.40 -4.72 19.40
N LEU A 36 -32.20 -4.91 18.83
CA LEU A 36 -31.37 -3.85 18.27
C LEU A 36 -32.11 -3.07 17.18
N VAL A 37 -32.77 -3.76 16.25
CA VAL A 37 -33.50 -3.12 15.15
C VAL A 37 -34.67 -2.31 15.69
N LEU A 38 -35.47 -2.88 16.59
CA LEU A 38 -36.62 -2.20 17.16
C LEU A 38 -36.22 -0.97 17.99
N SER A 39 -35.20 -1.07 18.84
CA SER A 39 -34.73 0.08 19.62
C SER A 39 -34.08 1.14 18.74
N SER A 40 -33.40 0.76 17.65
CA SER A 40 -32.84 1.71 16.67
C SER A 40 -33.96 2.47 15.93
N CYS A 41 -35.02 1.78 15.51
CA CYS A 41 -36.17 2.41 14.87
C CYS A 41 -36.89 3.39 15.82
N ASP A 42 -37.08 3.01 17.09
CA ASP A 42 -37.70 3.89 18.09
C ASP A 42 -36.81 5.11 18.42
N LEU A 43 -35.49 4.94 18.53
CA LEU A 43 -34.52 6.03 18.70
C LEU A 43 -34.53 7.00 17.50
N LEU A 44 -34.59 6.48 16.28
CA LEU A 44 -34.67 7.32 15.07
C LEU A 44 -35.98 8.12 15.05
N ARG A 45 -37.12 7.50 15.39
CA ARG A 45 -38.40 8.22 15.51
C ARG A 45 -38.37 9.31 16.58
N LEU A 46 -37.76 9.03 17.73
CA LEU A 46 -37.56 10.01 18.81
C LEU A 46 -36.67 11.18 18.38
N CYS A 47 -35.60 10.93 17.61
CA CYS A 47 -34.70 11.98 17.12
C CYS A 47 -35.29 12.78 15.95
N SER A 48 -36.25 12.22 15.21
CA SER A 48 -36.85 12.85 14.02
C SER A 48 -38.16 13.62 14.31
N ASP A 49 -38.72 13.55 15.52
CA ASP A 49 -39.94 14.28 15.89
C ASP A 49 -39.62 15.74 16.31
N PRO A 50 -39.99 16.76 15.50
CA PRO A 50 -39.72 18.16 15.83
C PRO A 50 -40.51 18.66 17.05
N GLY A 51 -41.59 17.97 17.44
CA GLY A 51 -42.48 18.34 18.55
C GLY A 51 -42.03 17.80 19.91
N ARG A 52 -41.02 16.91 19.95
CA ARG A 52 -40.56 16.23 21.17
C ARG A 52 -39.03 16.12 21.20
N PRO A 53 -38.30 17.22 21.47
CA PRO A 53 -36.85 17.14 21.65
C PRO A 53 -36.51 16.25 22.85
N LEU A 54 -35.48 15.40 22.72
CA LEU A 54 -34.94 14.61 23.82
C LEU A 54 -34.57 15.54 24.99
N ARG A 55 -35.34 15.50 26.07
CA ARG A 55 -35.09 16.27 27.30
C ARG A 55 -34.38 15.37 28.30
N PHE A 56 -33.35 15.91 28.96
CA PHE A 56 -32.74 15.27 30.11
C PHE A 56 -33.42 15.77 31.40
N PRO A 57 -33.81 14.88 32.33
CA PRO A 57 -33.67 13.42 32.29
C PRO A 57 -34.66 12.76 31.32
N LEU A 58 -34.21 11.66 30.68
CA LEU A 58 -35.02 10.84 29.77
C LEU A 58 -36.27 10.30 30.50
N GLY A 59 -37.41 10.28 29.82
CA GLY A 59 -38.59 9.58 30.30
C GLY A 59 -38.36 8.07 30.41
N GLY A 60 -39.16 7.38 31.24
CA GLY A 60 -38.95 5.95 31.52
C GLY A 60 -38.90 5.06 30.26
N ARG A 61 -39.70 5.39 29.23
CA ARG A 61 -39.69 4.67 27.94
C ARG A 61 -38.41 4.93 27.15
N GLU A 62 -37.98 6.18 27.05
CA GLU A 62 -36.75 6.57 26.33
C GLU A 62 -35.51 5.96 26.99
N PHE A 63 -35.46 5.97 28.32
CA PHE A 63 -34.42 5.32 29.09
C PHE A 63 -34.37 3.81 28.81
N ALA A 64 -35.52 3.13 28.82
CA ALA A 64 -35.59 1.70 28.50
C ALA A 64 -35.10 1.40 27.07
N THR A 65 -35.48 2.21 26.07
CA THR A 65 -35.04 2.05 24.68
C THR A 65 -33.52 2.19 24.55
N VAL A 66 -32.91 3.17 25.23
CA VAL A 66 -31.44 3.36 25.23
C VAL A 66 -30.74 2.19 25.92
N VAL A 67 -31.26 1.71 27.05
CA VAL A 67 -30.71 0.55 27.75
C VAL A 67 -30.79 -0.71 26.90
N CYS A 68 -31.91 -0.97 26.23
CA CYS A 68 -32.07 -2.11 25.30
C CYS A 68 -31.11 -2.03 24.12
N GLN A 69 -30.92 -0.84 23.54
CA GLN A 69 -29.95 -0.61 22.46
C GLN A 69 -28.52 -0.94 22.91
N LEU A 70 -28.11 -0.40 24.06
CA LEU A 70 -26.76 -0.61 24.61
C LEU A 70 -26.54 -2.09 24.96
N ALA A 71 -27.51 -2.74 25.60
CA ALA A 71 -27.42 -4.16 25.93
C ALA A 71 -27.29 -5.04 24.69
N SER A 72 -28.05 -4.73 23.62
CA SER A 72 -28.02 -5.48 22.35
C SER A 72 -26.67 -5.29 21.63
N VAL A 73 -26.14 -4.07 21.59
CA VAL A 73 -24.82 -3.77 21.01
C VAL A 73 -23.70 -4.46 21.79
N VAL A 74 -23.72 -4.38 23.13
CA VAL A 74 -22.71 -5.04 23.98
C VAL A 74 -22.74 -6.55 23.81
N TYR A 75 -23.93 -7.15 23.76
CA TYR A 75 -24.09 -8.58 23.52
C TYR A 75 -23.52 -8.98 22.15
N LEU A 76 -23.87 -8.28 21.07
CA LEU A 76 -23.38 -8.59 19.71
C LEU A 76 -21.87 -8.36 19.56
N LEU A 77 -21.32 -7.30 20.14
CA LEU A 77 -19.86 -7.05 20.15
C LEU A 77 -19.11 -8.13 20.95
N SER A 78 -19.71 -8.68 22.00
CA SER A 78 -19.12 -9.78 22.76
C SER A 78 -18.97 -11.08 21.96
N LEU A 79 -19.70 -11.24 20.85
CA LEU A 79 -19.54 -12.36 19.91
C LEU A 79 -18.30 -12.23 19.03
N PHE A 80 -17.88 -10.99 18.73
CA PHE A 80 -16.70 -10.71 17.90
C PHE A 80 -15.41 -10.57 18.71
N ALA A 81 -15.52 -10.37 20.04
CA ALA A 81 -14.39 -10.27 20.95
C ALA A 81 -13.93 -11.66 21.46
N VAL A 82 -13.41 -12.51 20.56
CA VAL A 82 -12.64 -13.71 20.94
C VAL A 82 -11.30 -13.71 20.20
N PRO A 83 -10.17 -13.58 20.91
CA PRO A 83 -8.88 -14.06 20.43
C PRO A 83 -8.89 -15.59 20.41
N PHE A 84 -8.41 -16.18 19.33
CA PHE A 84 -8.07 -17.61 19.23
C PHE A 84 -7.16 -18.02 20.41
N ALA A 85 -7.74 -18.66 21.41
CA ALA A 85 -7.01 -19.36 22.46
C ALA A 85 -7.91 -20.48 23.01
N GLN A 86 -7.73 -21.69 22.50
CA GLN A 86 -8.06 -22.90 23.25
C GLN A 86 -6.74 -23.59 23.67
N PRO A 87 -6.58 -23.95 24.95
CA PRO A 87 -5.54 -24.86 25.39
C PRO A 87 -5.89 -26.28 24.98
N ALA A 88 -4.93 -26.98 24.36
CA ALA A 88 -4.98 -28.41 24.15
C ALA A 88 -4.61 -29.12 25.45
N SER A 89 -5.59 -29.75 26.11
CA SER A 89 -5.38 -30.88 27.02
C SER A 89 -6.71 -31.50 27.43
N ALA A 90 -7.02 -32.66 26.85
CA ALA A 90 -7.70 -33.81 27.48
C ALA A 90 -8.40 -34.65 26.40
N ARG A 91 -7.71 -35.72 25.97
CA ARG A 91 -8.27 -37.06 25.73
C ARG A 91 -7.15 -37.98 25.23
N ARG A 92 -6.67 -38.82 26.14
CA ARG A 92 -5.93 -40.05 25.83
C ARG A 92 -6.94 -41.19 25.70
N GLU A 93 -6.57 -42.08 24.79
CA GLU A 93 -6.82 -43.53 24.73
C GLU A 93 -8.22 -44.07 24.39
N GLU A 94 -8.30 -44.63 23.18
CA GLU A 94 -8.70 -46.01 22.78
C GLU A 94 -9.20 -45.88 21.33
N GLY A 95 -8.64 -46.46 20.27
CA GLY A 95 -8.27 -47.85 19.99
C GLY A 95 -8.65 -48.15 18.52
N GLN A 96 -7.85 -49.00 17.85
CA GLN A 96 -8.10 -49.71 16.58
C GLN A 96 -7.90 -49.03 15.21
N ASP A 97 -6.73 -49.37 14.64
CA ASP A 97 -6.52 -50.12 13.39
C ASP A 97 -7.24 -49.70 12.10
N GLY A 98 -6.44 -49.29 11.11
CA GLY A 98 -6.89 -48.95 9.77
C GLY A 98 -5.74 -48.53 8.87
N SER A 99 -4.99 -49.50 8.34
CA SER A 99 -3.86 -49.30 7.45
C SER A 99 -4.25 -48.54 6.17
N ARG A 100 -3.72 -47.33 5.97
CA ARG A 100 -3.56 -46.72 4.65
C ARG A 100 -2.15 -46.14 4.54
N ARG A 101 -1.37 -46.73 3.64
CA ARG A 101 -0.01 -46.32 3.29
C ARG A 101 -0.02 -44.89 2.75
N SER A 102 0.60 -43.97 3.47
CA SER A 102 1.01 -42.66 2.94
C SER A 102 2.19 -42.84 1.98
N PRO A 103 2.28 -42.09 0.87
CA PRO A 103 3.46 -42.10 0.03
C PRO A 103 4.64 -41.52 0.83
N ALA A 104 5.79 -42.18 0.69
CA ALA A 104 7.01 -41.92 1.43
C ALA A 104 7.33 -40.41 1.51
N ALA A 105 7.50 -39.92 2.73
CA ALA A 105 8.13 -38.63 2.96
C ALA A 105 9.51 -38.65 2.31
N VAL A 106 9.71 -37.81 1.29
CA VAL A 106 11.04 -37.52 0.77
C VAL A 106 11.82 -36.94 1.96
N ALA A 107 12.89 -37.64 2.36
CA ALA A 107 13.77 -37.19 3.41
C ALA A 107 14.25 -35.76 3.09
N PRO A 108 14.30 -34.84 4.07
CA PRO A 108 14.80 -33.50 3.84
C PRO A 108 16.25 -33.62 3.35
N ALA A 109 16.57 -32.88 2.27
CA ALA A 109 17.96 -32.72 1.87
C ALA A 109 18.75 -32.17 3.08
N PRO A 110 19.92 -32.74 3.42
CA PRO A 110 20.75 -32.20 4.48
C PRO A 110 21.20 -30.79 4.08
N MET A 111 20.91 -29.80 4.94
CA MET A 111 21.53 -28.48 4.84
C MET A 111 23.04 -28.64 5.08
N PRO A 112 23.91 -27.91 4.37
CA PRO A 112 25.33 -27.95 4.65
C PRO A 112 25.60 -27.23 5.97
N ASP A 113 26.44 -27.89 6.77
CA ASP A 113 27.14 -27.42 7.97
C ASP A 113 26.30 -27.35 9.27
N CYS A 114 26.56 -28.33 10.15
CA CYS A 114 26.42 -28.12 11.58
C CYS A 114 27.17 -26.84 11.98
N PRO A 115 26.64 -26.04 12.92
CA PRO A 115 27.37 -24.88 13.41
C PRO A 115 28.72 -25.34 13.98
N ASP A 116 29.80 -24.66 13.61
CA ASP A 116 31.11 -24.86 14.21
C ASP A 116 31.02 -24.58 15.72
N ASP A 117 31.96 -25.06 16.56
CA ASP A 117 31.83 -24.96 18.03
C ASP A 117 31.55 -23.52 18.51
N GLY A 118 32.13 -22.51 17.84
CA GLY A 118 31.88 -21.10 18.13
C GLY A 118 30.54 -20.55 17.62
N ASP A 119 29.92 -21.16 16.61
CA ASP A 119 28.58 -20.77 16.15
C ASP A 119 27.49 -21.27 17.10
N GLU A 120 27.69 -22.44 17.73
CA GLU A 120 26.76 -22.99 18.72
C GLU A 120 26.61 -22.08 19.95
N GLU A 121 27.72 -21.57 20.49
CA GLU A 121 27.70 -20.62 21.62
C GLU A 121 26.95 -19.34 21.27
N ILE A 122 27.14 -18.83 20.05
CA ILE A 122 26.51 -17.59 19.58
C ILE A 122 25.00 -17.81 19.41
N VAL A 123 24.59 -18.94 18.82
CA VAL A 123 23.18 -19.31 18.71
C VAL A 123 22.56 -19.47 20.10
N ALA A 124 23.22 -20.17 21.02
CA ALA A 124 22.75 -20.35 22.39
C ALA A 124 22.58 -19.00 23.11
N ALA A 125 23.53 -18.07 22.97
CA ALA A 125 23.46 -16.73 23.53
C ALA A 125 22.32 -15.88 22.93
N VAL A 126 22.01 -16.06 21.64
CA VAL A 126 20.84 -15.39 21.02
C VAL A 126 19.54 -16.00 21.55
N VAL A 127 19.47 -17.33 21.68
CA VAL A 127 18.29 -18.04 22.19
C VAL A 127 18.02 -17.70 23.66
N SER A 128 19.06 -17.59 24.49
CA SER A 128 18.94 -17.20 25.91
C SER A 128 18.63 -15.72 26.11
N GLY A 129 18.83 -14.88 25.07
CA GLY A 129 18.63 -13.44 25.11
C GLY A 129 19.84 -12.64 25.59
N GLU A 130 20.96 -13.29 25.89
CA GLU A 130 22.23 -12.64 26.25
C GLU A 130 22.80 -11.81 25.08
N LEU A 131 22.60 -12.27 23.84
CA LEU A 131 23.00 -11.56 22.63
C LEU A 131 21.77 -11.15 21.81
N PRO A 132 21.48 -9.83 21.69
CA PRO A 132 20.40 -9.39 20.81
C PRO A 132 20.68 -9.71 19.33
N SER A 133 19.72 -10.35 18.66
CA SER A 133 19.85 -10.81 17.26
C SER A 133 20.20 -9.69 16.25
N HIS A 134 19.75 -8.45 16.48
CA HIS A 134 20.06 -7.30 15.62
C HIS A 134 21.52 -6.83 15.71
N ARG A 135 22.32 -7.38 16.62
CA ARG A 135 23.76 -7.07 16.79
C ARG A 135 24.68 -8.09 16.14
N LEU A 136 24.14 -9.14 15.50
CA LEU A 136 24.95 -10.19 14.91
C LEU A 136 25.85 -9.66 13.80
N GLU A 137 25.34 -8.81 12.91
CA GLU A 137 26.11 -8.24 11.82
C GLU A 137 27.31 -7.43 12.33
N SER A 138 27.11 -6.58 13.35
CA SER A 138 28.17 -5.76 13.91
C SER A 138 29.18 -6.56 14.75
N ARG A 139 28.74 -7.63 15.43
CA ARG A 139 29.60 -8.51 16.23
C ARG A 139 30.46 -9.43 15.36
N LEU A 140 29.86 -10.02 14.32
CA LEU A 140 30.52 -11.03 13.49
C LEU A 140 31.30 -10.42 12.33
N ARG A 141 30.93 -9.20 11.90
CA ARG A 141 31.46 -8.55 10.69
C ARG A 141 31.34 -9.41 9.42
N ASP A 142 30.34 -10.27 9.42
CA ASP A 142 29.97 -11.19 8.34
C ASP A 142 28.44 -11.26 8.30
N CYS A 143 27.83 -10.60 7.31
CA CYS A 143 26.39 -10.42 7.25
C CYS A 143 25.69 -11.74 6.87
N ARG A 144 26.32 -12.53 6.01
CA ARG A 144 25.83 -13.85 5.63
C ARG A 144 25.84 -14.80 6.83
N ARG A 145 26.96 -14.90 7.56
CA ARG A 145 27.02 -15.71 8.79
C ARG A 145 26.02 -15.22 9.84
N ALA A 146 25.89 -13.91 10.03
CA ALA A 146 24.88 -13.34 10.94
C ALA A 146 23.45 -13.79 10.58
N ALA A 147 23.07 -13.72 9.31
CA ALA A 147 21.77 -14.17 8.83
C ALA A 147 21.58 -15.70 9.02
N ARG A 148 22.62 -16.50 8.78
CA ARG A 148 22.60 -17.96 9.03
C ARG A 148 22.35 -18.29 10.50
N LEU A 149 23.12 -17.70 11.41
CA LEU A 149 22.99 -17.95 12.85
C LEU A 149 21.64 -17.45 13.37
N ARG A 150 21.13 -16.35 12.82
CA ARG A 150 19.78 -15.87 13.12
C ARG A 150 18.69 -16.87 12.71
N ARG A 151 18.79 -17.48 11.53
CA ARG A 151 17.86 -18.53 11.07
C ARG A 151 17.85 -19.71 12.03
N GLU A 152 19.03 -20.15 12.48
CA GLU A 152 19.16 -21.27 13.41
C GLU A 152 18.63 -20.94 14.81
N ALA A 153 18.95 -19.75 15.34
CA ALA A 153 18.39 -19.28 16.60
C ALA A 153 16.85 -19.19 16.54
N LEU A 154 16.29 -18.68 15.44
CA LEU A 154 14.84 -18.62 15.23
C LEU A 154 14.20 -20.01 15.24
N ARG A 155 14.85 -21.00 14.60
CA ARG A 155 14.41 -22.40 14.59
C ARG A 155 14.33 -22.96 16.00
N ARG A 156 15.36 -22.75 16.83
CA ARG A 156 15.41 -23.22 18.22
C ARG A 156 14.38 -22.54 19.12
N MET A 157 14.23 -21.22 19.00
CA MET A 157 13.29 -20.45 19.82
C MET A 157 11.83 -20.79 19.53
N THR A 158 11.48 -21.01 18.25
CA THR A 158 10.08 -21.20 17.84
C THR A 158 9.69 -22.66 17.65
N GLY A 159 10.66 -23.57 17.61
CA GLY A 159 10.46 -24.96 17.20
C GLY A 159 10.06 -25.12 15.73
N ARG A 160 10.15 -24.06 14.92
CA ARG A 160 9.77 -24.02 13.50
C ARG A 160 10.87 -23.36 12.69
N GLY A 161 11.31 -24.00 11.61
CA GLY A 161 12.28 -23.42 10.69
C GLY A 161 11.63 -22.53 9.63
N VAL A 162 12.49 -22.02 8.76
CA VAL A 162 12.14 -21.28 7.53
C VAL A 162 12.57 -22.09 6.30
N GLU A 163 12.34 -23.40 6.35
CA GLU A 163 12.59 -24.30 5.23
C GLU A 163 11.82 -23.83 3.99
N GLY A 164 12.47 -23.79 2.83
CA GLY A 164 11.89 -23.28 1.60
C GLY A 164 12.00 -21.76 1.39
N LEU A 165 12.44 -20.99 2.40
CA LEU A 165 12.88 -19.60 2.20
C LEU A 165 14.35 -19.58 1.76
N PRO A 166 14.65 -19.19 0.51
CA PRO A 166 16.02 -19.12 -0.01
C PRO A 166 16.95 -18.29 0.87
N PHE A 167 18.22 -18.70 0.88
CA PHE A 167 19.28 -18.08 1.66
C PHE A 167 20.49 -17.74 0.79
N GLU A 168 20.86 -18.66 -0.10
CA GLU A 168 21.95 -18.49 -1.06
C GLU A 168 21.59 -17.53 -2.20
N GLY A 169 22.57 -16.80 -2.73
CA GLY A 169 22.37 -15.90 -3.88
C GLY A 169 21.90 -14.48 -3.55
N MET A 170 21.80 -14.14 -2.27
CA MET A 170 21.61 -12.76 -1.79
C MET A 170 22.93 -12.16 -1.30
N ASP A 171 23.18 -10.92 -1.69
CA ASP A 171 24.25 -10.09 -1.15
C ASP A 171 23.77 -9.43 0.16
N TYR A 172 24.14 -10.02 1.30
CA TYR A 172 23.68 -9.58 2.63
C TYR A 172 24.37 -8.28 3.06
N GLU A 173 25.56 -8.01 2.55
CA GLU A 173 26.31 -6.77 2.76
C GLU A 173 25.61 -5.60 2.08
N ALA A 174 25.08 -5.79 0.86
CA ALA A 174 24.37 -4.74 0.12
C ALA A 174 23.04 -4.30 0.77
N ILE A 175 22.37 -5.18 1.51
CA ILE A 175 21.08 -4.83 2.16
C ILE A 175 21.25 -4.18 3.54
N LEU A 176 22.40 -4.39 4.20
CA LEU A 176 22.63 -3.92 5.57
C LEU A 176 22.66 -2.39 5.63
N GLY A 177 21.82 -1.82 6.49
CA GLY A 177 21.72 -0.36 6.67
C GLY A 177 21.11 0.38 5.49
N GLN A 178 20.58 -0.33 4.49
CA GLN A 178 19.98 0.24 3.29
C GLN A 178 18.57 -0.27 3.01
N CYS A 179 18.34 -1.58 3.10
CA CYS A 179 17.11 -2.21 2.62
C CYS A 179 16.37 -3.04 3.66
N CYS A 180 17.08 -3.76 4.54
CA CYS A 180 16.43 -4.63 5.53
C CYS A 180 17.33 -4.88 6.74
N GLU A 181 16.73 -4.90 7.92
CA GLU A 181 17.36 -5.31 9.17
C GLU A 181 17.03 -6.77 9.50
N MET A 182 17.94 -7.42 10.23
CA MET A 182 17.76 -8.81 10.71
C MET A 182 17.35 -9.82 9.62
N PRO A 183 18.04 -9.86 8.46
CA PRO A 183 17.66 -10.77 7.38
C PRO A 183 17.76 -12.24 7.82
N VAL A 184 16.82 -13.03 7.34
CA VAL A 184 16.77 -14.49 7.51
C VAL A 184 16.67 -15.22 6.17
N GLY A 185 16.93 -14.56 5.06
CA GLY A 185 16.70 -15.05 3.70
C GLY A 185 15.89 -14.05 2.89
N TYR A 186 15.32 -14.50 1.77
CA TYR A 186 14.57 -13.63 0.86
C TYR A 186 13.43 -14.36 0.15
N VAL A 187 12.42 -13.61 -0.28
CA VAL A 187 11.28 -14.15 -1.03
C VAL A 187 11.53 -14.00 -2.53
N GLN A 188 11.36 -15.08 -3.28
CA GLN A 188 11.39 -15.06 -4.75
C GLN A 188 10.02 -14.66 -5.30
N LEU A 189 9.99 -13.68 -6.19
CA LEU A 189 8.79 -13.27 -6.92
C LEU A 189 9.03 -13.47 -8.42
N PRO A 190 8.11 -14.12 -9.15
CA PRO A 190 8.20 -14.25 -10.61
C PRO A 190 8.21 -12.87 -11.28
N VAL A 191 9.13 -12.66 -12.21
CA VAL A 191 9.19 -11.45 -13.04
C VAL A 191 8.82 -11.81 -14.48
N GLY A 192 7.69 -11.29 -14.95
CA GLY A 192 7.30 -11.34 -16.35
C GLY A 192 7.65 -10.03 -17.08
N VAL A 193 7.56 -10.05 -18.41
CA VAL A 193 7.78 -8.86 -19.25
C VAL A 193 6.56 -8.64 -20.14
N ALA A 194 6.02 -7.43 -20.14
CA ALA A 194 4.96 -6.99 -21.04
C ALA A 194 5.51 -5.98 -22.05
N GLY A 195 5.20 -6.14 -23.34
CA GLY A 195 5.61 -5.18 -24.35
C GLY A 195 5.76 -5.75 -25.78
N PRO A 196 6.26 -4.92 -26.72
CA PRO A 196 6.70 -3.54 -26.49
C PRO A 196 5.53 -2.59 -26.21
N LEU A 197 5.70 -1.72 -25.20
CA LEU A 197 4.90 -0.53 -24.99
C LEU A 197 5.50 0.59 -25.85
N LEU A 198 4.83 0.92 -26.96
CA LEU A 198 5.20 2.06 -27.80
C LEU A 198 4.70 3.35 -27.14
N LEU A 199 5.61 4.09 -26.50
CA LEU A 199 5.35 5.31 -25.74
C LEU A 199 6.32 6.42 -26.17
N ASP A 200 5.79 7.58 -26.52
CA ASP A 200 6.58 8.75 -26.94
C ASP A 200 7.57 8.42 -28.08
N GLY A 201 7.13 7.56 -29.01
CA GLY A 201 7.91 7.11 -30.15
C GLY A 201 9.02 6.09 -29.82
N ARG A 202 9.03 5.51 -28.61
CA ARG A 202 10.02 4.51 -28.17
C ARG A 202 9.35 3.25 -27.64
N ASP A 203 10.00 2.11 -27.85
CA ASP A 203 9.54 0.81 -27.36
C ASP A 203 10.14 0.47 -26.00
N TYR A 204 9.28 0.14 -25.04
CA TYR A 204 9.68 -0.33 -23.71
C TYR A 204 9.20 -1.75 -23.44
N HIS A 205 10.07 -2.59 -22.89
CA HIS A 205 9.74 -3.91 -22.39
C HIS A 205 9.62 -3.84 -20.87
N VAL A 206 8.39 -3.87 -20.37
CA VAL A 206 8.06 -3.51 -18.99
C VAL A 206 8.20 -4.73 -18.08
N PRO A 207 9.16 -4.73 -17.12
CA PRO A 207 9.27 -5.81 -16.15
C PRO A 207 8.18 -5.69 -15.08
N MET A 208 7.56 -6.82 -14.73
CA MET A 208 6.45 -6.91 -13.79
C MET A 208 6.66 -8.09 -12.84
N ALA A 209 6.91 -7.80 -11.56
CA ALA A 209 7.05 -8.81 -10.51
C ALA A 209 5.69 -9.07 -9.87
N THR A 210 5.13 -10.27 -10.07
CA THR A 210 3.78 -10.58 -9.59
C THR A 210 3.55 -12.07 -9.42
N THR A 211 2.63 -12.41 -8.52
CA THR A 211 2.07 -13.76 -8.36
C THR A 211 0.62 -13.85 -8.85
N GLU A 212 0.05 -12.74 -9.33
CA GLU A 212 -1.30 -12.73 -9.91
C GLU A 212 -1.26 -13.24 -11.36
N GLY A 213 -1.89 -14.39 -11.60
CA GLY A 213 -2.10 -14.92 -12.94
C GLY A 213 -2.94 -13.97 -13.80
N CYS A 214 -2.71 -14.00 -15.12
CA CYS A 214 -3.24 -13.07 -16.14
C CYS A 214 -2.67 -11.65 -16.14
N LEU A 215 -2.08 -11.12 -15.06
CA LEU A 215 -1.72 -9.69 -15.00
C LEU A 215 -0.78 -9.28 -16.13
N VAL A 216 0.38 -9.92 -16.24
CA VAL A 216 1.40 -9.62 -17.27
C VAL A 216 0.83 -9.83 -18.67
N ALA A 217 0.09 -10.91 -18.89
CA ALA A 217 -0.52 -11.21 -20.18
C ALA A 217 -1.58 -10.16 -20.59
N SER A 218 -2.34 -9.64 -19.63
CA SER A 218 -3.33 -8.58 -19.85
C SER A 218 -2.65 -7.26 -20.21
N VAL A 219 -1.63 -6.84 -19.46
CA VAL A 219 -0.86 -5.62 -19.79
C VAL A 219 -0.22 -5.76 -21.17
N ASN A 220 0.37 -6.93 -21.49
CA ASN A 220 0.94 -7.22 -22.80
C ASN A 220 -0.08 -7.09 -23.95
N ARG A 221 -1.32 -7.55 -23.74
CA ARG A 221 -2.42 -7.36 -24.70
C ARG A 221 -2.75 -5.87 -24.89
N GLY A 222 -2.74 -5.09 -23.81
CA GLY A 222 -2.90 -3.64 -23.84
C GLY A 222 -1.81 -2.95 -24.66
N CYS A 223 -0.54 -3.28 -24.40
CA CYS A 223 0.61 -2.78 -25.15
C CYS A 223 0.46 -3.07 -26.66
N ARG A 224 0.04 -4.29 -27.01
CA ARG A 224 -0.24 -4.65 -28.41
C ARG A 224 -1.32 -3.78 -29.05
N ALA A 225 -2.40 -3.47 -28.33
CA ALA A 225 -3.48 -2.63 -28.86
C ALA A 225 -3.04 -1.18 -29.09
N ILE A 226 -2.25 -0.64 -28.16
CA ILE A 226 -1.64 0.70 -28.24
C ILE A 226 -0.67 0.76 -29.44
N ALA A 227 0.29 -0.16 -29.52
CA ALA A 227 1.27 -0.20 -30.61
C ALA A 227 0.61 -0.35 -31.99
N ALA A 228 -0.39 -1.24 -32.12
CA ALA A 228 -1.14 -1.43 -33.37
C ALA A 228 -1.94 -0.19 -33.82
N SER A 229 -2.13 0.78 -32.93
CA SER A 229 -2.86 2.01 -33.20
C SER A 229 -1.96 3.24 -33.37
N GLY A 230 -0.64 3.10 -33.22
CA GLY A 230 0.33 4.19 -33.42
C GLY A 230 1.10 4.60 -32.16
N GLY A 231 0.85 3.96 -31.03
CA GLY A 231 1.52 4.26 -29.76
C GLY A 231 0.71 5.15 -28.84
N ALA A 232 1.27 5.38 -27.66
CA ALA A 232 0.76 6.32 -26.66
C ALA A 232 1.68 7.54 -26.54
N PHE A 233 1.13 8.62 -26.01
CA PHE A 233 1.86 9.84 -25.70
C PHE A 233 1.75 10.13 -24.19
N SER A 234 2.81 10.69 -23.59
CA SER A 234 2.80 11.10 -22.20
C SER A 234 3.26 12.54 -22.00
N VAL A 235 2.72 13.16 -20.94
CA VAL A 235 3.13 14.49 -20.48
C VAL A 235 3.36 14.43 -18.98
N LEU A 236 4.56 14.82 -18.55
CA LEU A 236 4.86 15.08 -17.16
C LEU A 236 4.46 16.52 -16.82
N LEU A 237 3.54 16.67 -15.87
CA LEU A 237 2.99 17.96 -15.45
C LEU A 237 3.70 18.55 -14.22
N ARG A 238 4.26 17.69 -13.36
CA ARG A 238 4.89 18.09 -12.09
C ARG A 238 5.94 17.06 -11.65
N ASP A 239 7.00 17.53 -10.99
CA ASP A 239 8.05 16.72 -10.35
C ASP A 239 8.45 17.38 -9.02
N ALA A 240 7.80 16.94 -7.94
CA ALA A 240 7.85 17.57 -6.63
C ALA A 240 7.53 16.56 -5.51
N MET A 241 8.56 16.01 -4.84
CA MET A 241 8.37 15.24 -3.61
C MET A 241 8.02 16.18 -2.46
N SER A 242 7.29 15.68 -1.44
CA SER A 242 6.82 16.50 -0.33
C SER A 242 7.15 15.95 1.05
N ARG A 243 7.35 16.87 2.00
CA ARG A 243 7.38 16.61 3.45
C ARG A 243 6.60 17.69 4.15
N ALA A 244 5.80 17.30 5.14
CA ALA A 244 4.97 18.24 5.87
C ALA A 244 5.11 18.08 7.39
N PRO A 245 5.96 18.85 8.08
CA PRO A 245 5.98 18.91 9.53
C PRO A 245 4.69 19.50 10.11
N ALA A 246 4.37 19.05 11.32
CA ALA A 246 3.36 19.65 12.17
C ALA A 246 4.06 20.39 13.32
N VAL A 247 3.71 21.66 13.49
CA VAL A 247 4.20 22.50 14.57
C VAL A 247 3.03 23.12 15.33
N LYS A 248 3.28 23.55 16.56
CA LYS A 248 2.30 24.11 17.48
C LYS A 248 2.84 25.41 18.05
N LEU A 249 2.01 26.44 18.07
CA LEU A 249 2.35 27.75 18.60
C LEU A 249 1.43 28.12 19.77
N PRO A 250 1.76 29.17 20.55
CA PRO A 250 0.96 29.57 21.72
C PRO A 250 -0.49 29.95 21.37
N SER A 251 -0.72 30.53 20.19
CA SER A 251 -2.05 30.96 19.73
C SER A 251 -2.24 30.78 18.23
N ALA A 252 -3.51 30.79 17.78
CA ALA A 252 -3.84 30.74 16.35
C ALA A 252 -3.30 31.97 15.59
N LYS A 253 -3.32 33.15 16.21
CA LYS A 253 -2.72 34.37 15.65
C LYS A 253 -1.24 34.16 15.35
N ARG A 254 -0.50 33.61 16.32
CA ARG A 254 0.94 33.37 16.19
C ARG A 254 1.25 32.30 15.13
N ALA A 255 0.43 31.26 15.03
CA ALA A 255 0.53 30.28 13.96
C ALA A 255 0.24 30.89 12.58
N ALA A 256 -0.70 31.84 12.49
CA ALA A 256 -0.97 32.59 11.26
C ALA A 256 0.19 33.50 10.87
N GLU A 257 0.87 34.15 11.82
CA GLU A 257 2.10 34.92 11.56
C GLU A 257 3.19 34.03 10.91
N LEU A 258 3.40 32.80 11.42
CA LEU A 258 4.34 31.86 10.82
C LEU A 258 3.90 31.41 9.42
N LYS A 259 2.60 31.13 9.20
CA LYS A 259 2.06 30.82 7.87
C LYS A 259 2.36 31.95 6.88
N MET A 260 2.03 33.19 7.26
CA MET A 260 2.26 34.37 6.41
C MET A 260 3.75 34.56 6.12
N PHE A 261 4.62 34.33 7.10
CA PHE A 261 6.06 34.38 6.89
C PHE A 261 6.55 33.35 5.87
N LEU A 262 6.07 32.11 5.94
CA LEU A 262 6.49 31.02 5.05
C LEU A 262 5.96 31.14 3.62
N GLU A 263 4.78 31.73 3.45
CA GLU A 263 4.13 31.90 2.14
C GLU A 263 4.40 33.27 1.51
N ALA A 264 5.05 34.19 2.23
CA ALA A 264 5.45 35.49 1.68
C ALA A 264 6.53 35.31 0.61
N PRO A 265 6.30 35.80 -0.64
CA PRO A 265 7.29 35.68 -1.71
C PRO A 265 8.65 36.29 -1.36
N ALA A 266 8.67 37.37 -0.57
CA ALA A 266 9.89 38.04 -0.13
C ALA A 266 10.82 37.15 0.72
N ASN A 267 10.28 36.11 1.39
CA ASN A 267 11.06 35.23 2.26
C ASN A 267 11.46 33.92 1.55
N PHE A 268 10.92 33.64 0.36
CA PHE A 268 11.11 32.34 -0.30
C PHE A 268 12.58 32.06 -0.61
N GLU A 269 13.32 33.04 -1.13
CA GLU A 269 14.74 32.87 -1.49
C GLU A 269 15.61 32.49 -0.29
N GLU A 270 15.39 33.11 0.86
CA GLU A 270 16.13 32.79 2.08
C GLU A 270 15.77 31.38 2.60
N LEU A 271 14.48 31.05 2.63
CA LEU A 271 14.00 29.71 3.02
C LEU A 271 14.53 28.63 2.08
N ALA A 272 14.54 28.89 0.77
CA ALA A 272 15.09 28.02 -0.24
C ALA A 272 16.61 27.85 -0.05
N ALA A 273 17.35 28.93 0.21
CA ALA A 273 18.79 28.86 0.47
C ALA A 273 19.10 28.00 1.71
N VAL A 274 18.31 28.12 2.79
CA VAL A 274 18.45 27.27 4.00
C VAL A 274 18.13 25.81 3.69
N PHE A 275 17.02 25.54 3.01
CA PHE A 275 16.61 24.19 2.64
C PHE A 275 17.66 23.50 1.76
N ASN A 276 18.12 24.19 0.72
CA ASN A 276 18.97 23.66 -0.34
C ASN A 276 20.41 23.34 0.13
N LYS A 277 20.86 23.88 1.28
CA LYS A 277 22.17 23.53 1.89
C LYS A 277 22.33 22.05 2.17
N SER A 278 21.23 21.33 2.35
CA SER A 278 21.23 19.90 2.69
C SER A 278 21.61 18.97 1.53
N SER A 279 21.50 19.44 0.27
CA SER A 279 21.63 18.59 -0.92
C SER A 279 22.02 19.34 -2.20
N ARG A 280 22.84 18.69 -3.04
CA ARG A 280 23.18 19.20 -4.37
C ARG A 280 22.02 19.10 -5.36
N PHE A 281 21.06 18.19 -5.13
CA PHE A 281 19.92 17.94 -6.02
C PHE A 281 18.62 18.49 -5.48
N GLY A 282 18.48 18.58 -4.15
CA GLY A 282 17.28 19.07 -3.48
C GLY A 282 17.09 20.56 -3.77
N ARG A 283 16.04 20.93 -4.50
CA ARG A 283 15.64 22.33 -4.69
C ARG A 283 14.23 22.55 -4.19
N LEU A 284 14.08 23.40 -3.18
CA LEU A 284 12.77 23.85 -2.70
C LEU A 284 12.01 24.53 -3.84
N GLN A 285 10.76 24.13 -4.05
CA GLN A 285 9.87 24.67 -5.06
C GLN A 285 8.72 25.48 -4.45
N GLY A 286 8.31 25.16 -3.22
CA GLY A 286 7.21 25.84 -2.56
C GLY A 286 6.91 25.29 -1.16
N ILE A 287 6.24 26.10 -0.35
CA ILE A 287 5.76 25.73 0.98
C ILE A 287 4.27 26.10 1.03
N GLN A 288 3.40 25.12 1.22
CA GLN A 288 1.95 25.32 1.35
C GLN A 288 1.54 24.99 2.77
N CYS A 289 0.96 25.95 3.48
CA CYS A 289 0.62 25.80 4.88
C CYS A 289 -0.88 25.62 5.11
N ALA A 290 -1.25 24.73 6.04
CA ALA A 290 -2.62 24.58 6.54
C ALA A 290 -2.65 24.78 8.06
N LEU A 291 -3.65 25.53 8.55
CA LEU A 291 -3.85 25.80 9.98
C LEU A 291 -4.99 24.94 10.53
N ALA A 292 -4.80 24.44 11.75
CA ALA A 292 -5.86 23.84 12.56
C ALA A 292 -5.76 24.38 13.99
N GLY A 293 -6.52 25.45 14.29
CA GLY A 293 -6.37 26.20 15.53
C GLY A 293 -4.97 26.82 15.64
N ARG A 294 -4.22 26.43 16.68
CA ARG A 294 -2.84 26.89 16.91
C ARG A 294 -1.76 25.94 16.36
N ASN A 295 -2.16 24.93 15.61
CA ASN A 295 -1.26 24.01 14.94
C ASN A 295 -1.10 24.41 13.47
N LEU A 296 0.11 24.30 12.94
CA LEU A 296 0.45 24.60 11.56
C LEU A 296 1.08 23.38 10.89
N TYR A 297 0.58 23.01 9.72
CA TYR A 297 1.10 21.94 8.88
C TYR A 297 1.73 22.58 7.66
N MET A 298 3.04 22.39 7.45
CA MET A 298 3.80 23.13 6.45
C MET A 298 4.27 22.18 5.35
N ARG A 299 3.57 22.09 4.22
CA ARG A 299 3.89 21.15 3.13
C ARG A 299 4.98 21.72 2.24
N PHE A 300 6.22 21.31 2.46
CA PHE A 300 7.36 21.61 1.60
C PHE A 300 7.31 20.74 0.36
N THR A 301 7.58 21.33 -0.79
CA THR A 301 7.69 20.64 -2.08
C THR A 301 9.05 20.90 -2.69
N CYS A 302 9.67 19.85 -3.25
CA CYS A 302 11.06 19.89 -3.65
C CYS A 302 11.36 18.92 -4.80
N SER A 303 12.23 19.33 -5.73
CA SER A 303 12.80 18.41 -6.71
C SER A 303 13.94 17.59 -6.09
N THR A 304 14.08 16.33 -6.48
CA THR A 304 14.98 15.37 -5.80
C THR A 304 15.98 14.70 -6.73
N GLY A 305 16.14 15.23 -7.95
CA GLY A 305 16.91 14.57 -9.00
C GLY A 305 16.29 13.21 -9.32
N ASP A 306 17.13 12.20 -9.51
CA ASP A 306 16.69 10.83 -9.83
C ASP A 306 16.30 10.00 -8.60
N ALA A 307 16.47 10.53 -7.38
CA ALA A 307 15.99 9.86 -6.18
C ALA A 307 14.48 10.09 -6.03
N MET A 308 13.77 9.13 -5.42
CA MET A 308 12.41 9.36 -4.92
C MET A 308 12.43 10.47 -3.85
N GLY A 309 13.47 10.47 -3.00
CA GLY A 309 13.95 11.68 -2.34
C GLY A 309 13.43 11.95 -0.92
N MET A 310 12.71 11.02 -0.31
CA MET A 310 12.11 11.22 1.02
C MET A 310 13.10 11.60 2.13
N ASN A 311 14.29 11.01 2.15
CA ASN A 311 15.34 11.38 3.12
C ASN A 311 15.92 12.76 2.84
N MET A 312 16.08 13.11 1.55
CA MET A 312 16.61 14.39 1.12
C MET A 312 15.68 15.54 1.51
N VAL A 313 14.38 15.38 1.27
CA VAL A 313 13.37 16.40 1.60
C VAL A 313 13.27 16.56 3.12
N SER A 314 13.27 15.47 3.90
CA SER A 314 13.24 15.56 5.37
C SER A 314 14.41 16.37 5.94
N LYS A 315 15.63 16.15 5.44
CA LYS A 315 16.82 16.89 5.88
C LYS A 315 16.74 18.38 5.54
N GLY A 316 16.23 18.72 4.36
CA GLY A 316 15.99 20.12 3.97
C GLY A 316 14.97 20.81 4.89
N VAL A 317 13.89 20.11 5.24
CA VAL A 317 12.89 20.61 6.19
C VAL A 317 13.48 20.83 7.58
N GLU A 318 14.28 19.90 8.10
CA GLU A 318 14.93 20.05 9.41
C GLU A 318 15.80 21.32 9.48
N ASN A 319 16.55 21.62 8.42
CA ASN A 319 17.32 22.87 8.34
C ASN A 319 16.42 24.11 8.45
N VAL A 320 15.30 24.12 7.72
CA VAL A 320 14.36 25.24 7.77
C VAL A 320 13.71 25.36 9.14
N LEU A 321 13.31 24.25 9.77
CA LEU A 321 12.78 24.25 11.14
C LEU A 321 13.80 24.81 12.14
N GLY A 322 15.08 24.46 11.99
CA GLY A 322 16.16 25.02 12.81
C GLY A 322 16.32 26.53 12.62
N TYR A 323 16.26 27.02 11.38
CA TYR A 323 16.31 28.44 11.06
C TYR A 323 15.10 29.22 11.63
N LEU A 324 13.89 28.66 11.52
CA LEU A 324 12.67 29.31 12.00
C LEU A 324 12.67 29.58 13.51
N ARG A 325 13.43 28.80 14.31
CA ARG A 325 13.55 29.01 15.76
C ARG A 325 14.13 30.38 16.13
N ASN A 326 14.84 31.05 15.22
CA ASN A 326 15.38 32.39 15.46
C ASN A 326 14.27 33.44 15.60
N ASN A 327 13.24 33.37 14.74
CA ASN A 327 12.14 34.34 14.69
C ASN A 327 10.84 33.81 15.37
N PHE A 328 10.76 32.49 15.53
CA PHE A 328 9.65 31.78 16.17
C PHE A 328 10.20 30.81 17.25
N PRO A 329 10.87 31.31 18.31
CA PRO A 329 11.41 30.47 19.39
C PRO A 329 10.30 29.77 20.20
N ASP A 330 9.07 30.27 20.09
CA ASP A 330 7.85 29.74 20.69
C ASP A 330 7.17 28.62 19.87
N MET A 331 7.78 28.24 18.73
CA MET A 331 7.33 27.13 17.90
C MET A 331 7.77 25.78 18.48
N ASP A 332 6.79 24.95 18.84
CA ASP A 332 6.99 23.57 19.24
C ASP A 332 6.85 22.62 18.04
N VAL A 333 7.91 21.90 17.70
CA VAL A 333 7.91 20.94 16.59
C VAL A 333 7.37 19.60 17.08
N ILE A 334 6.11 19.31 16.76
CA ILE A 334 5.43 18.09 17.18
C ILE A 334 5.93 16.88 16.38
N SER A 335 6.09 17.04 15.07
CA SER A 335 6.57 15.97 14.20
C SER A 335 7.12 16.53 12.88
N ILE A 336 8.19 15.93 12.37
CA ILE A 336 8.69 16.19 11.01
C ILE A 336 7.70 15.72 9.92
N SER A 337 6.82 14.78 10.26
CA SER A 337 5.73 14.30 9.40
C SER A 337 4.41 14.39 10.15
N GLY A 338 3.67 15.46 9.90
CA GLY A 338 2.32 15.71 10.39
C GLY A 338 1.22 15.11 9.53
N ASN A 339 1.51 14.05 8.77
CA ASN A 339 0.59 13.41 7.82
C ASN A 339 0.01 14.30 6.70
N TYR A 340 0.45 15.56 6.53
CA TYR A 340 0.02 16.47 5.45
C TYR A 340 0.92 16.41 4.20
N CYS A 341 1.80 15.40 4.10
CA CYS A 341 2.70 15.22 2.95
C CYS A 341 1.93 14.81 1.68
N SER A 342 1.19 13.69 1.63
CA SER A 342 1.01 12.62 2.63
C SER A 342 1.65 11.33 2.16
N ASP A 343 2.38 10.61 3.03
CA ASP A 343 3.16 9.44 2.63
C ASP A 343 2.55 8.11 3.07
N LYS A 344 2.28 7.19 2.15
CA LYS A 344 1.72 5.84 2.39
C LYS A 344 0.32 5.85 3.01
N LYS A 345 -0.46 6.90 2.74
CA LYS A 345 -1.86 7.09 3.13
C LYS A 345 -2.64 7.74 1.99
N ALA A 346 -3.82 7.19 1.68
CA ALA A 346 -4.74 7.76 0.70
C ALA A 346 -5.25 9.12 1.21
N THR A 347 -4.94 10.20 0.47
CA THR A 347 -5.33 11.56 0.85
C THR A 347 -5.71 12.41 -0.36
N ALA A 348 -6.65 13.34 -0.15
CA ALA A 348 -7.08 14.27 -1.18
C ALA A 348 -6.00 15.29 -1.56
N VAL A 349 -5.12 15.67 -0.62
CA VAL A 349 -4.03 16.63 -0.92
C VAL A 349 -3.09 16.10 -1.99
N ASN A 350 -2.76 14.81 -2.01
CA ASN A 350 -1.94 14.22 -3.06
C ASN A 350 -2.68 14.12 -4.40
N TRP A 351 -4.00 13.90 -4.36
CA TRP A 351 -4.85 13.87 -5.55
C TRP A 351 -4.94 15.24 -6.22
N ILE A 352 -5.13 16.29 -5.43
CA ILE A 352 -5.37 17.66 -5.91
C ILE A 352 -4.07 18.37 -6.26
N GLU A 353 -3.09 18.33 -5.35
CA GLU A 353 -1.86 19.13 -5.45
C GLU A 353 -0.69 18.34 -6.07
N GLY A 354 -0.87 17.04 -6.29
CA GLY A 354 0.17 16.11 -6.71
C GLY A 354 1.21 15.80 -5.63
N ARG A 355 1.99 14.73 -5.86
CA ARG A 355 3.15 14.35 -5.02
C ARG A 355 4.11 13.44 -5.79
N GLY A 356 5.41 13.72 -5.78
CA GLY A 356 6.32 13.04 -6.69
C GLY A 356 6.06 13.52 -8.12
N LYS A 357 5.66 12.63 -9.03
CA LYS A 357 5.51 12.91 -10.45
C LYS A 357 4.04 12.85 -10.86
N SER A 358 3.55 13.94 -11.45
CA SER A 358 2.20 14.00 -12.02
C SER A 358 2.28 13.75 -13.52
N VAL A 359 1.64 12.69 -14.01
CA VAL A 359 1.73 12.27 -15.41
C VAL A 359 0.33 12.08 -15.99
N VAL A 360 0.15 12.53 -17.24
CA VAL A 360 -0.96 12.13 -18.10
C VAL A 360 -0.41 11.27 -19.21
N CYS A 361 -1.09 10.18 -19.55
CA CYS A 361 -0.77 9.36 -20.71
C CYS A 361 -2.04 9.04 -21.49
N GLU A 362 -1.98 9.11 -22.82
CA GLU A 362 -3.13 8.92 -23.69
C GLU A 362 -2.80 8.14 -24.96
N ALA A 363 -3.81 7.54 -25.57
CA ALA A 363 -3.74 6.89 -26.87
C ALA A 363 -5.09 6.91 -27.59
N THR A 364 -5.05 6.93 -28.92
CA THR A 364 -6.23 6.66 -29.76
C THR A 364 -6.14 5.25 -30.32
N ILE A 365 -7.07 4.38 -29.93
CA ILE A 365 -7.14 2.98 -30.34
C ILE A 365 -8.11 2.85 -31.51
N LYS A 366 -7.60 2.34 -32.63
CA LYS A 366 -8.40 2.18 -33.86
C LYS A 366 -9.54 1.19 -33.63
N GLY A 367 -10.74 1.46 -34.14
CA GLY A 367 -11.92 0.60 -33.96
C GLY A 367 -11.68 -0.87 -34.36
N ARG A 368 -10.95 -1.08 -35.47
CA ARG A 368 -10.54 -2.42 -35.91
C ARG A 368 -9.68 -3.15 -34.87
N VAL A 369 -8.86 -2.44 -34.10
CA VAL A 369 -8.01 -2.98 -33.04
C VAL A 369 -8.84 -3.26 -31.79
N VAL A 370 -9.79 -2.38 -31.45
CA VAL A 370 -10.76 -2.64 -30.37
C VAL A 370 -11.51 -3.96 -30.63
N GLN A 371 -11.98 -4.19 -31.85
CA GLN A 371 -12.67 -5.44 -32.21
C GLN A 371 -11.71 -6.64 -32.28
N SER A 372 -10.60 -6.53 -33.00
CA SER A 372 -9.73 -7.67 -33.29
C SER A 372 -8.79 -8.06 -32.14
N VAL A 373 -8.32 -7.11 -31.33
CA VAL A 373 -7.40 -7.36 -30.21
C VAL A 373 -8.16 -7.35 -28.88
N LEU A 374 -8.97 -6.32 -28.64
CA LEU A 374 -9.68 -6.13 -27.37
C LEU A 374 -11.01 -6.90 -27.30
N LYS A 375 -11.50 -7.43 -28.43
CA LYS A 375 -12.67 -8.32 -28.51
C LYS A 375 -13.95 -7.68 -27.93
N THR A 376 -14.10 -6.36 -28.14
CA THR A 376 -15.24 -5.56 -27.68
C THR A 376 -15.55 -4.45 -28.69
N THR A 377 -16.41 -3.49 -28.34
CA THR A 377 -16.72 -2.29 -29.14
C THR A 377 -16.38 -1.01 -28.36
N VAL A 378 -16.27 0.11 -29.06
CA VAL A 378 -15.95 1.43 -28.47
C VAL A 378 -17.06 1.85 -27.50
N GLU A 379 -18.32 1.69 -27.92
CA GLU A 379 -19.50 2.10 -27.15
C GLU A 379 -19.55 1.39 -25.80
N LYS A 380 -19.34 0.07 -25.79
CA LYS A 380 -19.32 -0.72 -24.56
C LYS A 380 -18.21 -0.32 -23.60
N LEU A 381 -17.05 0.07 -24.13
CA LEU A 381 -15.91 0.51 -23.32
C LEU A 381 -16.19 1.86 -22.67
N VAL A 382 -16.71 2.81 -23.43
CA VAL A 382 -17.08 4.14 -22.92
C VAL A 382 -18.18 4.02 -21.86
N GLU A 383 -19.25 3.29 -22.16
CA GLU A 383 -20.35 3.04 -21.21
C GLU A 383 -19.84 2.39 -19.93
N LEU A 384 -19.03 1.32 -20.05
CA LEU A 384 -18.45 0.65 -18.89
C LEU A 384 -17.58 1.61 -18.07
N ASN A 385 -16.74 2.44 -18.68
CA ASN A 385 -15.89 3.37 -17.95
C ASN A 385 -16.72 4.38 -17.15
N ILE A 386 -17.77 4.93 -17.75
CA ILE A 386 -18.69 5.87 -17.08
C ILE A 386 -19.36 5.18 -15.89
N ILE A 387 -19.93 3.99 -16.09
CA ILE A 387 -20.68 3.29 -15.03
C ILE A 387 -19.74 2.79 -13.93
N LYS A 388 -18.59 2.20 -14.27
CA LYS A 388 -17.68 1.56 -13.32
C LYS A 388 -16.71 2.56 -12.70
N ASN A 389 -15.84 3.14 -13.51
CA ASN A 389 -14.68 3.90 -13.02
C ASN A 389 -15.09 5.29 -12.53
N LEU A 390 -16.15 5.88 -13.08
CA LEU A 390 -16.66 7.18 -12.64
C LEU A 390 -17.80 7.02 -11.63
N ALA A 391 -18.99 6.60 -12.08
CA ALA A 391 -20.18 6.54 -11.24
C ALA A 391 -20.02 5.53 -10.08
N GLY A 392 -19.50 4.33 -10.35
CA GLY A 392 -19.26 3.30 -9.34
C GLY A 392 -18.26 3.77 -8.27
N SER A 393 -17.14 4.37 -8.68
CA SER A 393 -16.17 4.95 -7.75
C SER A 393 -16.73 6.13 -6.96
N ALA A 394 -17.59 6.97 -7.57
CA ALA A 394 -18.27 8.05 -6.88
C ALA A 394 -19.24 7.53 -5.81
N VAL A 395 -20.05 6.52 -6.13
CA VAL A 395 -20.95 5.85 -5.18
C VAL A 395 -20.16 5.21 -4.03
N ALA A 396 -18.97 4.67 -4.32
CA ALA A 396 -18.08 4.10 -3.31
C ALA A 396 -17.35 5.15 -2.44
N GLY A 397 -17.43 6.44 -2.78
CA GLY A 397 -16.67 7.49 -2.10
C GLY A 397 -15.16 7.37 -2.29
N ALA A 398 -14.72 6.87 -3.45
CA ALA A 398 -13.30 6.64 -3.71
C ALA A 398 -12.50 7.96 -3.75
N LEU A 399 -11.32 7.98 -3.11
CA LEU A 399 -10.38 9.11 -3.15
C LEU A 399 -9.24 8.82 -4.14
N GLY A 400 -9.34 9.38 -5.34
CA GLY A 400 -8.36 9.19 -6.43
C GLY A 400 -8.41 7.81 -7.10
N GLY A 401 -9.41 6.99 -6.78
CA GLY A 401 -9.60 5.63 -7.32
C GLY A 401 -10.62 5.56 -8.47
N PHE A 402 -10.46 6.39 -9.50
CA PHE A 402 -11.36 6.45 -10.66
C PHE A 402 -10.81 5.63 -11.84
N ASN A 403 -10.41 4.39 -11.55
CA ASN A 403 -9.72 3.48 -12.47
C ASN A 403 -10.12 2.03 -12.20
N ALA A 404 -9.69 1.10 -13.06
CA ALA A 404 -10.01 -0.31 -12.94
C ALA A 404 -9.03 -1.07 -12.03
N HIS A 405 -7.73 -0.96 -12.29
CA HIS A 405 -6.68 -1.70 -11.58
C HIS A 405 -5.29 -1.05 -11.67
N ALA A 406 -5.18 0.27 -11.70
CA ALA A 406 -3.87 0.96 -11.75
C ALA A 406 -2.88 0.44 -10.71
N SER A 407 -3.38 0.11 -9.51
CA SER A 407 -2.61 -0.46 -8.40
C SER A 407 -1.90 -1.78 -8.72
N ASN A 408 -2.51 -2.65 -9.53
CA ASN A 408 -1.88 -3.91 -9.92
C ASN A 408 -0.61 -3.67 -10.75
N ILE A 409 -0.68 -2.76 -11.72
CA ILE A 409 0.44 -2.43 -12.60
C ILE A 409 1.53 -1.71 -11.82
N VAL A 410 1.16 -0.69 -11.04
CA VAL A 410 2.09 0.09 -10.20
C VAL A 410 2.86 -0.84 -9.27
N THR A 411 2.16 -1.71 -8.54
CA THR A 411 2.79 -2.64 -7.59
C THR A 411 3.76 -3.60 -8.28
N ALA A 412 3.34 -4.21 -9.40
CA ALA A 412 4.18 -5.18 -10.10
C ALA A 412 5.47 -4.55 -10.66
N LEU A 413 5.37 -3.33 -11.19
CA LEU A 413 6.52 -2.58 -11.70
C LEU A 413 7.40 -2.07 -10.54
N PHE A 414 6.79 -1.60 -9.45
CA PHE A 414 7.50 -1.10 -8.26
C PHE A 414 8.38 -2.17 -7.63
N ILE A 415 7.82 -3.37 -7.42
CA ILE A 415 8.58 -4.51 -6.89
C ILE A 415 9.71 -4.89 -7.85
N ALA A 416 9.43 -4.99 -9.16
CA ALA A 416 10.42 -5.37 -10.16
C ALA A 416 11.59 -4.38 -10.22
N THR A 417 11.34 -3.09 -10.01
CA THR A 417 12.31 -2.00 -10.21
C THR A 417 12.84 -1.41 -8.90
N GLY A 418 12.56 -2.04 -7.75
CA GLY A 418 13.13 -1.65 -6.45
C GLY A 418 12.59 -0.35 -5.87
N GLN A 419 11.38 0.03 -6.24
CA GLN A 419 10.65 1.13 -5.62
C GLN A 419 10.08 0.70 -4.27
N ASP A 420 9.46 1.63 -3.54
CA ASP A 420 8.80 1.35 -2.27
C ASP A 420 7.35 0.88 -2.52
N PRO A 421 7.01 -0.42 -2.34
CA PRO A 421 5.69 -0.92 -2.68
C PRO A 421 4.57 -0.34 -1.79
N ALA A 422 4.90 0.20 -0.61
CA ALA A 422 3.89 0.84 0.24
C ALA A 422 3.41 2.18 -0.34
N GLN A 423 4.19 2.83 -1.20
CA GLN A 423 3.81 4.06 -1.91
C GLN A 423 2.85 3.80 -3.07
N ASN A 424 2.50 2.53 -3.36
CA ASN A 424 1.40 2.19 -4.25
C ASN A 424 0.07 2.84 -3.80
N VAL A 425 -0.11 3.10 -2.49
CA VAL A 425 -1.31 3.77 -1.97
C VAL A 425 -1.55 5.13 -2.64
N GLU A 426 -0.50 5.93 -2.83
CA GLU A 426 -0.57 7.21 -3.54
C GLU A 426 -0.34 7.03 -5.04
N SER A 427 0.69 6.27 -5.40
CA SER A 427 1.16 6.14 -6.77
C SER A 427 0.16 5.46 -7.70
N SER A 428 -0.86 4.80 -7.16
CA SER A 428 -1.97 4.21 -7.93
C SER A 428 -3.21 5.11 -8.01
N GLN A 429 -3.18 6.31 -7.41
CA GLN A 429 -4.22 7.29 -7.65
C GLN A 429 -4.25 7.62 -9.14
N CYS A 430 -5.39 7.37 -9.77
CA CYS A 430 -5.56 7.43 -11.21
C CYS A 430 -7.02 7.69 -11.55
N ILE A 431 -7.25 8.59 -12.51
CA ILE A 431 -8.51 8.69 -13.25
C ILE A 431 -8.30 8.20 -14.67
N THR A 432 -9.17 7.31 -15.11
CA THR A 432 -9.20 6.75 -16.46
C THR A 432 -10.39 7.31 -17.22
N MET A 433 -10.13 7.95 -18.36
CA MET A 433 -11.14 8.57 -19.21
C MET A 433 -11.17 7.88 -20.56
N LEU A 434 -12.37 7.60 -21.06
CA LEU A 434 -12.59 6.96 -22.35
C LEU A 434 -13.61 7.78 -23.12
N GLU A 435 -13.30 8.10 -24.37
CA GLU A 435 -14.15 8.88 -25.26
C GLU A 435 -14.21 8.24 -26.64
N ALA A 436 -15.38 8.30 -27.27
CA ALA A 436 -15.54 7.88 -28.64
C ALA A 436 -15.10 9.04 -29.56
N VAL A 437 -14.14 8.79 -30.45
CA VAL A 437 -13.59 9.81 -31.36
C VAL A 437 -13.72 9.36 -32.82
N ASN A 438 -13.43 10.25 -33.76
CA ASN A 438 -13.57 9.99 -35.20
C ASN A 438 -14.97 9.48 -35.55
N GLU A 439 -16.01 10.22 -35.15
CA GLU A 439 -17.43 9.85 -35.35
C GLU A 439 -17.82 8.52 -34.66
N GLY A 440 -17.16 8.20 -33.54
CA GLY A 440 -17.39 6.98 -32.77
C GLY A 440 -16.67 5.74 -33.29
N LYS A 441 -15.87 5.87 -34.36
CA LYS A 441 -15.14 4.73 -34.94
C LYS A 441 -13.96 4.28 -34.09
N ASP A 442 -13.32 5.22 -33.40
CA ASP A 442 -12.10 4.96 -32.63
C ASP A 442 -12.33 5.33 -31.15
N LEU A 443 -11.47 4.78 -30.29
CA LEU A 443 -11.51 5.04 -28.85
C LEU A 443 -10.32 5.92 -28.47
N HIS A 444 -10.57 7.10 -27.92
CA HIS A 444 -9.56 7.79 -27.13
C HIS A 444 -9.60 7.27 -25.69
N ILE A 445 -8.43 7.01 -25.13
CA ILE A 445 -8.26 6.61 -23.74
C ILE A 445 -7.13 7.44 -23.12
N SER A 446 -7.33 7.90 -21.89
CA SER A 446 -6.29 8.53 -21.09
C SER A 446 -6.30 8.06 -19.64
N VAL A 447 -5.12 8.13 -19.02
CA VAL A 447 -4.92 7.99 -17.59
C VAL A 447 -4.20 9.22 -17.05
N THR A 448 -4.69 9.75 -15.93
CA THR A 448 -4.05 10.85 -15.21
C THR A 448 -3.68 10.39 -13.81
N MET A 449 -2.39 10.41 -13.51
CA MET A 449 -1.81 9.91 -12.27
C MET A 449 -1.03 11.06 -11.58
N PRO A 450 -1.65 11.76 -10.61
CA PRO A 450 -1.08 13.00 -10.07
C PRO A 450 0.06 12.77 -9.07
N SER A 451 0.26 11.53 -8.59
CA SER A 451 1.07 11.27 -7.40
C SER A 451 2.00 10.06 -7.51
N ILE A 452 2.67 9.86 -8.66
CA ILE A 452 3.61 8.75 -8.86
C ILE A 452 4.94 9.00 -8.12
N GLU A 453 5.28 8.12 -7.19
CA GLU A 453 6.48 8.25 -6.35
C GLU A 453 7.54 7.24 -6.74
N VAL A 454 8.43 7.65 -7.64
CA VAL A 454 9.50 6.80 -8.17
C VAL A 454 10.86 7.48 -8.14
N GLY A 455 11.89 6.64 -8.07
CA GLY A 455 13.29 7.01 -8.24
C GLY A 455 14.10 5.89 -8.88
N THR A 456 15.26 6.23 -9.43
CA THR A 456 16.18 5.29 -10.08
C THR A 456 17.51 5.18 -9.36
N ILE A 457 17.63 5.84 -8.20
CA ILE A 457 18.73 5.72 -7.24
C ILE A 457 18.18 5.64 -5.81
N GLY A 458 18.92 4.93 -4.94
CA GLY A 458 18.59 4.75 -3.52
C GLY A 458 17.51 3.70 -3.26
N GLY A 459 17.37 3.30 -1.99
CA GLY A 459 16.45 2.24 -1.59
C GLY A 459 16.76 0.92 -2.31
N GLY A 460 15.74 0.18 -2.72
CA GLY A 460 15.89 -1.12 -3.39
C GLY A 460 16.44 -1.05 -4.82
N THR A 461 16.60 0.14 -5.40
CA THR A 461 17.07 0.30 -6.80
C THR A 461 18.53 -0.10 -7.00
N SER A 462 19.32 -0.18 -5.93
CA SER A 462 20.71 -0.63 -5.95
C SER A 462 20.85 -2.15 -5.99
N LEU A 463 19.81 -2.90 -5.60
CA LEU A 463 19.83 -4.36 -5.58
C LEU A 463 19.96 -4.89 -7.01
N THR A 464 20.77 -5.93 -7.18
CA THR A 464 21.20 -6.43 -8.50
C THR A 464 20.04 -6.77 -9.44
N SER A 465 19.02 -7.47 -8.94
CA SER A 465 17.85 -7.87 -9.72
C SER A 465 17.00 -6.66 -10.14
N GLN A 466 16.73 -5.75 -9.19
CA GLN A 466 15.95 -4.54 -9.42
C GLN A 466 16.67 -3.56 -10.36
N ALA A 467 18.00 -3.44 -10.21
CA ALA A 467 18.85 -2.66 -11.10
C ALA A 467 18.84 -3.21 -12.53
N ALA A 468 18.77 -4.54 -12.71
CA ALA A 468 18.64 -5.15 -14.03
C ALA A 468 17.29 -4.80 -14.69
N CYS A 469 16.20 -4.80 -13.94
CA CYS A 469 14.88 -4.35 -14.42
C CYS A 469 14.87 -2.86 -14.81
N LEU A 470 15.51 -1.99 -14.01
CA LEU A 470 15.68 -0.57 -14.37
C LEU A 470 16.54 -0.40 -15.63
N ASN A 471 17.54 -1.26 -15.83
CA ASN A 471 18.38 -1.25 -17.01
C ASN A 471 17.61 -1.69 -18.27
N LEU A 472 16.71 -2.68 -18.15
CA LEU A 472 15.81 -3.09 -19.23
C LEU A 472 14.95 -1.92 -19.74
N LEU A 473 14.54 -1.02 -18.84
CA LEU A 473 13.80 0.20 -19.15
C LEU A 473 14.70 1.37 -19.61
N GLY A 474 16.02 1.23 -19.55
CA GLY A 474 16.97 2.28 -19.92
C GLY A 474 17.07 3.44 -18.91
N VAL A 475 16.63 3.23 -17.66
CA VAL A 475 16.54 4.29 -16.63
C VAL A 475 17.37 4.00 -15.38
N LYS A 476 18.26 3.01 -15.40
CA LYS A 476 19.10 2.66 -14.24
C LYS A 476 20.00 3.82 -13.81
N GLY A 477 20.01 4.13 -12.52
CA GLY A 477 20.97 5.04 -11.93
C GLY A 477 20.65 6.53 -12.17
N PRO A 478 21.58 7.42 -11.79
CA PRO A 478 21.41 8.86 -11.95
C PRO A 478 21.63 9.27 -13.41
N ASN A 479 20.93 10.32 -13.84
CA ASN A 479 21.20 10.95 -15.12
C ASN A 479 22.16 12.14 -14.92
N HIS A 480 23.41 11.99 -15.36
CA HIS A 480 24.44 13.01 -15.16
C HIS A 480 24.22 14.29 -15.99
N GLY A 481 23.65 14.18 -17.19
CA GLY A 481 23.41 15.31 -18.09
C GLY A 481 22.15 16.09 -17.75
N SER A 482 21.13 15.42 -17.21
CA SER A 482 19.85 16.02 -16.83
C SER A 482 19.31 15.36 -15.56
N PRO A 483 19.74 15.79 -14.36
CA PRO A 483 19.28 15.21 -13.11
C PRO A 483 17.75 15.10 -13.01
N GLY A 484 17.28 13.91 -12.64
CA GLY A 484 15.87 13.55 -12.57
C GLY A 484 15.26 13.05 -13.87
N ALA A 485 15.98 13.08 -15.00
CA ALA A 485 15.42 12.63 -16.28
C ALA A 485 15.09 11.13 -16.27
N ASN A 486 15.89 10.29 -15.61
CA ASN A 486 15.62 8.86 -15.55
C ASN A 486 14.40 8.58 -14.67
N ALA A 487 14.27 9.26 -13.54
CA ALA A 487 13.09 9.11 -12.68
C ALA A 487 11.81 9.66 -13.34
N ARG A 488 11.90 10.77 -14.08
CA ARG A 488 10.77 11.30 -14.88
C ARG A 488 10.34 10.30 -15.95
N LEU A 489 11.28 9.72 -16.69
CA LEU A 489 11.01 8.69 -17.68
C LEU A 489 10.41 7.43 -17.06
N LEU A 490 10.89 6.99 -15.89
CA LEU A 490 10.29 5.85 -15.19
C LEU A 490 8.81 6.12 -14.85
N ALA A 491 8.46 7.33 -14.43
CA ALA A 491 7.06 7.68 -14.14
C ALA A 491 6.17 7.68 -15.39
N THR A 492 6.68 8.11 -16.55
CA THR A 492 5.91 8.03 -17.79
C THR A 492 5.72 6.59 -18.26
N ILE A 493 6.74 5.73 -18.10
CA ILE A 493 6.62 4.29 -18.36
C ILE A 493 5.58 3.64 -17.42
N VAL A 494 5.56 4.01 -16.12
CA VAL A 494 4.54 3.55 -15.18
C VAL A 494 3.14 3.95 -15.67
N ALA A 495 2.92 5.21 -16.01
CA ALA A 495 1.63 5.69 -16.50
C ALA A 495 1.20 5.02 -17.81
N GLY A 496 2.11 4.86 -18.78
CA GLY A 496 1.83 4.15 -20.04
C GLY A 496 1.54 2.66 -19.83
N SER A 497 2.18 2.03 -18.85
CA SER A 497 1.88 0.64 -18.45
C SER A 497 0.50 0.53 -17.81
N VAL A 498 0.11 1.51 -16.98
CA VAL A 498 -1.23 1.61 -16.40
C VAL A 498 -2.27 1.79 -17.51
N LEU A 499 -2.04 2.69 -18.47
CA LEU A 499 -2.90 2.88 -19.64
C LEU A 499 -3.14 1.56 -20.40
N ALA A 500 -2.08 0.80 -20.67
CA ALA A 500 -2.16 -0.52 -21.30
C ALA A 500 -2.99 -1.51 -20.46
N GLY A 501 -2.73 -1.56 -19.16
CA GLY A 501 -3.47 -2.40 -18.22
C GLY A 501 -4.96 -2.06 -18.19
N GLU A 502 -5.30 -0.78 -18.02
CA GLU A 502 -6.68 -0.27 -17.99
C GLU A 502 -7.44 -0.66 -19.25
N LEU A 503 -6.85 -0.41 -20.43
CA LEU A 503 -7.44 -0.74 -21.73
C LEU A 503 -7.80 -2.22 -21.84
N SER A 504 -6.88 -3.11 -21.44
CA SER A 504 -7.09 -4.55 -21.53
C SER A 504 -8.13 -5.06 -20.53
N LEU A 505 -8.09 -4.59 -19.27
CA LEU A 505 -9.03 -5.04 -18.24
C LEU A 505 -10.45 -4.55 -18.52
N LEU A 506 -10.62 -3.28 -18.87
CA LEU A 506 -11.92 -2.73 -19.24
C LEU A 506 -12.51 -3.49 -20.44
N ALA A 507 -11.69 -3.84 -21.43
CA ALA A 507 -12.14 -4.67 -22.55
C ALA A 507 -12.55 -6.08 -22.14
N ALA A 508 -11.79 -6.75 -21.26
CA ALA A 508 -12.14 -8.07 -20.75
C ALA A 508 -13.45 -8.05 -19.95
N LEU A 509 -13.70 -6.98 -19.19
CA LEU A 509 -14.96 -6.76 -18.47
C LEU A 509 -16.12 -6.51 -19.42
N ALA A 510 -15.97 -5.58 -20.37
CA ALA A 510 -16.99 -5.25 -21.37
C ALA A 510 -17.39 -6.45 -22.24
N ALA A 511 -16.46 -7.38 -22.48
CA ALA A 511 -16.69 -8.63 -23.21
C ALA A 511 -17.18 -9.80 -22.33
N GLY A 512 -17.27 -9.64 -21.00
CA GLY A 512 -17.65 -10.72 -20.08
C GLY A 512 -16.62 -11.86 -19.98
N GLN A 513 -15.34 -11.58 -20.22
CA GLN A 513 -14.26 -12.57 -20.35
C GLN A 513 -13.39 -12.72 -19.09
N LEU A 514 -13.60 -11.89 -18.06
CA LEU A 514 -12.74 -11.84 -16.88
C LEU A 514 -12.63 -13.21 -16.18
N VAL A 515 -13.77 -13.80 -15.81
CA VAL A 515 -13.82 -15.06 -15.06
C VAL A 515 -13.16 -16.21 -15.83
N LYS A 516 -13.45 -16.34 -17.13
CA LYS A 516 -12.86 -17.38 -17.98
C LYS A 516 -11.33 -17.27 -18.06
N SER A 517 -10.82 -16.04 -18.11
CA SER A 517 -9.37 -15.79 -18.18
C SER A 517 -8.69 -16.12 -16.85
N HIS A 518 -9.23 -15.66 -15.72
CA HIS A 518 -8.67 -16.01 -14.40
C HIS A 518 -8.74 -17.51 -14.12
N MET A 519 -9.81 -18.21 -14.53
CA MET A 519 -9.88 -19.67 -14.37
C MET A 519 -8.81 -20.42 -15.17
N LYS A 520 -8.38 -19.88 -16.32
CA LYS A 520 -7.36 -20.50 -17.17
C LYS A 520 -5.93 -20.29 -16.66
N TYR A 521 -5.60 -19.11 -16.14
CA TYR A 521 -4.22 -18.75 -15.80
C TYR A 521 -3.96 -18.47 -14.32
N ASN A 522 -4.99 -18.26 -13.50
CA ASN A 522 -4.87 -17.93 -12.07
C ASN A 522 -5.34 -19.07 -11.14
N ARG A 523 -5.69 -20.23 -11.70
CA ARG A 523 -5.86 -21.49 -10.96
C ARG A 523 -4.96 -22.54 -11.58
N SER A 524 -4.21 -23.26 -10.76
CA SER A 524 -3.39 -24.36 -11.27
C SER A 524 -4.32 -25.42 -11.86
N SER A 525 -4.06 -25.87 -13.08
CA SER A 525 -4.80 -26.96 -13.71
C SER A 525 -4.65 -28.28 -12.93
N LYS A 526 -3.67 -28.35 -12.02
CA LYS A 526 -3.44 -29.49 -11.12
C LYS A 526 -4.49 -29.58 -10.00
N ASP A 527 -5.01 -28.46 -9.50
CA ASP A 527 -6.00 -28.47 -8.41
C ASP A 527 -7.40 -28.86 -8.89
N VAL A 528 -7.70 -28.67 -10.18
CA VAL A 528 -8.98 -29.06 -10.79
C VAL A 528 -9.04 -30.57 -11.07
N ALA A 529 -7.91 -31.20 -11.38
CA ALA A 529 -7.85 -32.65 -11.62
C ALA A 529 -8.04 -33.47 -10.32
N ASN A 530 -7.54 -32.99 -9.18
CA ASN A 530 -7.64 -33.68 -7.89
C ASN A 530 -8.98 -33.46 -7.15
N SER A 531 -9.81 -32.51 -7.60
CA SER A 531 -11.14 -32.27 -7.02
C SER A 531 -12.26 -32.99 -7.78
N ALA A 532 -11.92 -33.67 -8.89
CA ALA A 532 -12.84 -34.42 -9.73
C ALA A 532 -12.55 -35.94 -9.77
N SER A 533 -11.68 -36.44 -8.90
CA SER A 533 -11.35 -37.87 -8.74
C SER A 533 -11.89 -38.45 -7.45
#